data_AF-A0A0W0SB41-F1
#
_entry.id   AF-A0A0W0SB41-F1
#
_cell.length_a   1.000
_cell.length_b   1.000
_cell.length_c   1.000
_cell.angle_alpha   90.00
_cell.angle_beta   90.00
_cell.angle_gamma   90.00
#
_symmetry.space_group_name_H-M   'P 1'
#
loop_
_entity.id
_entity.type
_entity.pdbx_description
1 polymer ?
#
loop_
_entity_poly.entity_id
_entity_poly.type
_entity_poly.pdbx_seq_one_letter_code
_entity_poly.pdbx_strand_id
1 'polypeptide(L)'
;MPVSKECIQLLQKLVDHYEQYGKKDKDYLLIYPLLKEFLFLVLQHRKEHKDERLIGFLSSSALILQENPSFAQECRSFLIAFQETTHALDSMLDAELNIQSELDASWGKQLESEANTSLGPSLFFLELQEAVAKRAQRMAEKESGTWGKPELG
;
A
#
# COMPACT_ATOMS: atom_id res chain seq x y z
N MET A 1 3.17 4.86 11.69
CA MET A 1 2.74 5.49 12.95
C MET A 1 1.63 4.66 13.57
N PRO A 2 1.38 4.73 14.89
CA PRO A 2 0.19 4.10 15.47
C PRO A 2 -1.09 4.66 14.85
N VAL A 3 -2.22 3.99 15.05
CA VAL A 3 -3.51 4.43 14.51
C VAL A 3 -3.84 5.85 14.98
N SER A 4 -4.17 6.74 14.05
CA SER A 4 -4.51 8.13 14.34
C SER A 4 -5.87 8.25 15.06
N LYS A 5 -6.07 9.36 15.77
CA LYS A 5 -7.35 9.60 16.47
C LYS A 5 -8.47 9.80 15.45
N GLU A 6 -8.14 10.42 14.34
CA GLU A 6 -9.00 10.70 13.20
C GLU A 6 -9.49 9.37 12.60
N CYS A 7 -8.58 8.41 12.36
CA CYS A 7 -8.94 7.08 11.87
C CYS A 7 -9.89 6.34 12.83
N ILE A 8 -9.63 6.38 14.14
CA ILE A 8 -10.49 5.74 15.15
C ILE A 8 -11.88 6.38 15.16
N GLN A 9 -11.98 7.71 15.13
CA GLN A 9 -13.26 8.41 15.13
C GLN A 9 -14.08 8.08 13.88
N LEU A 10 -13.43 8.02 12.72
CA LEU A 10 -14.09 7.64 11.48
C LEU A 10 -14.52 6.17 11.48
N LEU A 11 -13.71 5.28 12.06
CA LEU A 11 -14.06 3.87 12.19
C LEU A 11 -15.27 3.68 13.11
N GLN A 12 -15.33 4.41 14.23
CA GLN A 12 -16.48 4.44 15.11
C GLN A 12 -17.75 4.87 14.34
N LYS A 13 -17.68 5.98 13.60
CA LYS A 13 -18.79 6.48 12.78
C LYS A 13 -19.25 5.47 11.74
N LEU A 14 -18.32 4.78 11.08
CA LEU A 14 -18.64 3.72 10.12
C LEU A 14 -19.46 2.61 10.78
N VAL A 15 -19.04 2.13 11.96
CA VAL A 15 -19.76 1.07 12.70
C VAL A 15 -21.16 1.55 13.11
N ASP A 16 -21.27 2.76 13.63
CA ASP A 16 -22.53 3.34 14.09
C ASP A 16 -23.52 3.58 12.95
N HIS A 17 -23.04 4.07 11.79
CA HIS A 17 -23.86 4.24 10.59
C HIS A 17 -24.27 2.89 10.00
N TYR A 18 -23.35 1.93 9.94
CA TYR A 18 -23.65 0.61 9.42
C TYR A 18 -24.69 -0.12 10.27
N GLU A 19 -24.71 0.08 11.60
CA GLU A 19 -25.79 -0.41 12.47
C GLU A 19 -27.18 0.03 12.00
N GLN A 20 -27.31 1.29 11.62
CA GLN A 20 -28.57 1.93 11.28
C GLN A 20 -29.03 1.60 9.86
N TYR A 21 -28.10 1.68 8.90
CA TYR A 21 -28.41 1.61 7.48
C TYR A 21 -28.08 0.26 6.84
N GLY A 22 -27.19 -0.53 7.46
CA GLY A 22 -26.69 -1.79 6.93
C GLY A 22 -27.68 -2.96 6.96
N LYS A 23 -28.82 -2.85 7.65
CA LYS A 23 -29.79 -3.95 7.82
C LYS A 23 -30.37 -4.52 6.51
N LYS A 24 -30.17 -3.81 5.40
CA LYS A 24 -30.61 -4.22 4.05
C LYS A 24 -29.57 -5.06 3.32
N ASP A 25 -28.33 -5.07 3.80
CA ASP A 25 -27.27 -5.90 3.23
C ASP A 25 -27.53 -7.38 3.49
N LYS A 26 -27.18 -8.20 2.50
CA LYS A 26 -27.37 -9.65 2.53
C LYS A 26 -26.68 -10.29 3.75
N ASP A 27 -25.45 -9.86 4.02
CA ASP A 27 -24.59 -10.43 5.05
C ASP A 27 -24.52 -9.57 6.31
N TYR A 28 -25.50 -8.68 6.54
CA TYR A 28 -25.51 -7.75 7.68
C TYR A 28 -25.25 -8.44 9.03
N LEU A 29 -25.90 -9.58 9.27
CA LEU A 29 -25.77 -10.35 10.51
C LEU A 29 -24.36 -10.91 10.73
N LEU A 30 -23.54 -11.01 9.69
CA LEU A 30 -22.14 -11.44 9.75
C LEU A 30 -21.20 -10.22 9.81
N ILE A 31 -21.42 -9.23 8.94
CA ILE A 31 -20.54 -8.07 8.79
C ILE A 31 -20.59 -7.18 10.03
N TYR A 32 -21.78 -6.90 10.56
CA TYR A 32 -21.91 -5.92 11.65
C TYR A 32 -21.24 -6.36 12.96
N PRO A 33 -21.40 -7.61 13.43
CA PRO A 33 -20.63 -8.11 14.58
C PRO A 33 -19.12 -8.07 14.36
N LEU A 34 -18.65 -8.45 13.16
CA LEU A 34 -17.23 -8.43 12.81
C LEU A 34 -16.67 -7.00 12.80
N LEU A 35 -17.45 -6.02 12.33
CA LEU A 35 -17.08 -4.61 12.37
C LEU A 35 -16.93 -4.09 13.82
N LYS A 36 -17.81 -4.52 14.72
CA LYS A 36 -17.69 -4.20 16.16
C LYS A 36 -16.44 -4.81 16.79
N GLU A 37 -16.19 -6.09 16.51
CA GLU A 37 -15.00 -6.78 16.99
C GLU A 37 -13.73 -6.13 16.43
N PHE A 38 -13.74 -5.78 15.16
CA PHE A 38 -12.65 -5.06 14.51
C PHE A 38 -12.38 -3.72 15.20
N LEU A 39 -13.39 -2.88 15.41
CA LEU A 39 -13.25 -1.62 16.16
C LEU A 39 -12.67 -1.85 17.56
N PHE A 40 -13.16 -2.87 18.27
CA PHE A 40 -12.66 -3.21 19.59
C PHE A 40 -11.16 -3.59 19.56
N LEU A 41 -10.75 -4.46 18.64
CA LEU A 41 -9.35 -4.87 18.48
C LEU A 41 -8.45 -3.67 18.15
N VAL A 42 -8.91 -2.77 17.28
CA VAL A 42 -8.18 -1.57 16.91
C VAL A 42 -7.99 -0.63 18.10
N LEU A 43 -9.00 -0.49 18.97
CA LEU A 43 -8.89 0.31 20.19
C LEU A 43 -7.91 -0.30 21.20
N GLN A 44 -7.92 -1.61 21.38
CA GLN A 44 -7.02 -2.33 22.29
C GLN A 44 -5.56 -2.25 21.83
N HIS A 45 -5.34 -2.46 20.53
CA HIS A 45 -4.00 -2.59 19.94
C HIS A 45 -3.61 -1.38 19.07
N ARG A 46 -4.11 -0.18 19.39
CA ARG A 46 -3.88 1.04 18.59
C ARG A 46 -2.41 1.36 18.32
N LYS A 47 -1.50 0.92 19.21
CA LYS A 47 -0.06 1.13 19.08
C LYS A 47 0.61 0.14 18.12
N GLU A 48 -0.03 -0.99 17.86
CA GLU A 48 0.48 -2.11 17.06
C GLU A 48 -0.07 -2.09 15.63
N HIS A 49 -1.07 -1.25 15.38
CA HIS A 49 -1.68 -1.07 14.07
C HIS A 49 -1.35 0.29 13.47
N LYS A 50 -1.54 0.40 12.16
CA LYS A 50 -1.35 1.64 11.40
C LYS A 50 -2.60 1.92 10.56
N ASP A 51 -2.84 3.19 10.26
CA ASP A 51 -4.00 3.64 9.48
C ASP A 51 -4.06 2.95 8.11
N GLU A 52 -2.93 2.76 7.44
CA GLU A 52 -2.87 2.17 6.09
C GLU A 52 -3.36 0.72 6.08
N ARG A 53 -3.16 -0.01 7.18
CA ARG A 53 -3.64 -1.39 7.32
C ARG A 53 -5.16 -1.44 7.47
N LEU A 54 -5.73 -0.50 8.21
CA LEU A 54 -7.18 -0.38 8.40
C LEU A 54 -7.85 0.01 7.08
N ILE A 55 -7.29 1.02 6.41
CA ILE A 55 -7.69 1.49 5.09
C ILE A 55 -7.65 0.33 4.09
N GLY A 56 -6.52 -0.36 3.97
CA GLY A 56 -6.37 -1.48 3.04
C GLY A 56 -7.35 -2.62 3.31
N PHE A 57 -7.62 -2.94 4.58
CA PHE A 57 -8.60 -3.94 4.95
C PHE A 57 -10.03 -3.54 4.54
N LEU A 58 -10.46 -2.31 4.85
CA LEU A 58 -11.79 -1.82 4.53
C LEU A 58 -11.97 -1.69 3.00
N SER A 59 -10.99 -1.14 2.28
CA SER A 59 -11.03 -1.02 0.82
C SER A 59 -11.13 -2.38 0.14
N SER A 60 -10.34 -3.36 0.59
CA SER A 60 -10.37 -4.72 0.02
C SER A 60 -11.69 -5.43 0.33
N SER A 61 -12.17 -5.29 1.56
CA SER A 61 -13.43 -5.92 1.99
C SER A 61 -14.63 -5.35 1.23
N ALA A 62 -14.68 -4.03 1.03
CA ALA A 62 -15.72 -3.38 0.23
C ALA A 62 -15.73 -3.87 -1.23
N LEU A 63 -14.56 -4.17 -1.80
CA LEU A 63 -14.42 -4.68 -3.16
C LEU A 63 -14.82 -6.16 -3.29
N ILE A 64 -14.58 -6.97 -2.26
CA ILE A 64 -14.93 -8.40 -2.25
C ILE A 64 -16.43 -8.59 -1.95
N LEU A 65 -16.98 -7.81 -1.02
CA LEU A 65 -18.36 -7.93 -0.55
C LEU A 65 -19.34 -7.04 -1.34
N GLN A 66 -19.26 -7.08 -2.68
CA GLN A 66 -20.06 -6.20 -3.55
C GLN A 66 -21.58 -6.40 -3.42
N GLU A 67 -22.01 -7.56 -2.94
CA GLU A 67 -23.42 -7.87 -2.66
C GLU A 67 -23.98 -7.12 -1.44
N ASN A 68 -23.13 -6.37 -0.72
CA ASN A 68 -23.46 -5.61 0.49
C ASN A 68 -23.26 -4.10 0.22
N PRO A 69 -24.19 -3.46 -0.52
CA PRO A 69 -24.01 -2.10 -1.01
C PRO A 69 -23.93 -1.06 0.11
N SER A 70 -24.62 -1.26 1.24
CA SER A 70 -24.52 -0.33 2.37
C SER A 70 -23.14 -0.41 3.01
N PHE A 71 -22.58 -1.60 3.20
CA PHE A 71 -21.23 -1.78 3.73
C PHE A 71 -20.18 -1.11 2.83
N ALA A 72 -20.26 -1.36 1.51
CA ALA A 72 -19.36 -0.75 0.55
C ALA A 72 -19.46 0.78 0.55
N GLN A 73 -20.69 1.31 0.67
CA GLN A 73 -20.92 2.75 0.76
C GLN A 73 -20.34 3.35 2.05
N GLU A 74 -20.50 2.70 3.21
CA GLU A 74 -19.92 3.20 4.46
C GLU A 74 -18.39 3.15 4.44
N CYS A 75 -17.79 2.10 3.88
CA CYS A 75 -16.35 2.03 3.66
C CYS A 75 -15.87 3.17 2.75
N ARG A 76 -16.60 3.47 1.68
CA ARG A 76 -16.28 4.59 0.78
C ARG A 76 -16.38 5.94 1.51
N SER A 77 -17.43 6.17 2.28
CA SER A 77 -17.62 7.38 3.07
C SER A 77 -16.47 7.58 4.07
N PHE A 78 -16.05 6.50 4.74
CA PHE A 78 -14.88 6.51 5.63
C PHE A 78 -13.60 6.95 4.90
N LEU A 79 -13.32 6.39 3.73
CA LEU A 79 -12.10 6.69 2.97
C LEU A 79 -12.07 8.15 2.50
N ILE A 80 -13.21 8.66 2.01
CA ILE A 80 -13.35 10.06 1.60
C ILE A 80 -13.12 10.99 2.79
N ALA A 81 -13.80 10.74 3.91
CA ALA A 81 -13.66 11.57 5.11
C ALA A 81 -12.24 11.52 5.69
N PHE A 82 -11.58 10.36 5.62
CA PHE A 82 -10.18 10.23 6.04
C PHE A 82 -9.26 11.06 5.15
N GLN A 83 -9.44 11.01 3.83
CA GLN A 83 -8.68 11.83 2.90
C GLN A 83 -8.92 13.33 3.13
N GLU A 84 -10.17 13.76 3.28
CA GLU A 84 -10.52 15.16 3.53
C GLU A 84 -9.93 15.70 4.83
N THR A 85 -9.77 14.84 5.84
CA THR A 85 -9.26 15.24 7.15
C THR A 85 -7.73 15.24 7.20
N THR A 86 -7.10 14.25 6.57
CA THR A 86 -5.65 14.01 6.71
C THR A 86 -4.84 14.49 5.52
N HIS A 87 -5.48 14.77 4.38
CA HIS A 87 -4.82 15.08 3.12
C HIS A 87 -3.79 14.03 2.72
N ALA A 88 -4.00 12.76 3.12
CA ALA A 88 -3.00 11.70 2.97
C ALA A 88 -2.54 11.52 1.52
N LEU A 89 -3.46 11.58 0.54
CA LEU A 89 -3.14 11.51 -0.88
C LEU A 89 -2.55 12.81 -1.45
N ASP A 90 -2.71 13.95 -0.78
CA ASP A 90 -2.14 15.23 -1.27
C ASP A 90 -0.61 15.22 -1.14
N SER A 91 -0.07 14.38 -0.24
CA SER A 91 1.36 14.09 -0.16
C SER A 91 1.85 13.08 -1.22
N MET A 92 0.94 12.36 -1.87
CA MET A 92 1.29 11.36 -2.89
C MET A 92 1.36 11.94 -4.30
N LEU A 93 0.83 13.13 -4.54
CA LEU A 93 0.77 13.76 -5.86
C LEU A 93 1.50 15.10 -5.81
N ASP A 94 2.55 15.27 -6.63
CA ASP A 94 3.04 16.62 -6.90
C ASP A 94 2.02 17.42 -7.74
N ALA A 95 2.28 18.70 -7.98
CA ALA A 95 1.42 19.56 -8.81
C ALA A 95 1.23 19.04 -10.26
N GLU A 96 1.99 18.02 -10.67
CA GLU A 96 2.02 17.39 -11.98
C GLU A 96 1.45 15.94 -11.93
N LEU A 97 0.86 15.51 -10.80
CA LEU A 97 0.33 14.17 -10.55
C LEU A 97 1.38 13.05 -10.58
N ASN A 98 2.66 13.36 -10.45
CA ASN A 98 3.68 12.33 -10.27
C ASN A 98 3.58 11.77 -8.85
N ILE A 99 3.67 10.45 -8.72
CA ILE A 99 3.78 9.80 -7.41
C ILE A 99 5.10 10.25 -6.79
N GLN A 100 5.03 11.07 -5.73
CA GLN A 100 6.22 11.41 -4.96
C GLN A 100 6.72 10.15 -4.25
N SER A 101 7.67 9.47 -4.89
CA SER A 101 8.50 8.45 -4.25
C SER A 101 9.42 9.17 -3.25
N GLU A 102 8.91 9.50 -2.06
CA GLU A 102 9.77 9.89 -0.93
C GLU A 102 10.73 8.77 -0.51
N LEU A 103 10.70 7.61 -1.18
CA LEU A 103 11.65 6.51 -1.02
C LEU A 103 13.05 6.79 -1.59
N ASP A 104 13.25 7.76 -2.48
CA ASP A 104 14.51 7.84 -3.24
C ASP A 104 15.59 8.84 -2.75
N ALA A 105 15.28 9.82 -1.90
CA ALA A 105 16.26 10.88 -1.60
C ALA A 105 16.85 10.86 -0.18
N SER A 106 16.09 10.43 0.83
CA SER A 106 16.52 10.48 2.24
C SER A 106 16.97 9.12 2.80
N TRP A 107 16.49 8.01 2.24
CA TRP A 107 16.88 6.66 2.65
C TRP A 107 18.36 6.36 2.38
N GLY A 108 18.92 6.87 1.28
CA GLY A 108 20.36 6.73 0.99
C GLY A 108 21.27 7.54 1.92
N LYS A 109 20.77 8.63 2.53
CA LYS A 109 21.58 9.52 3.38
C LYS A 109 21.61 9.12 4.85
N GLN A 110 20.62 8.36 5.32
CA GLN A 110 20.56 7.97 6.73
C GLN A 110 21.33 6.66 7.01
N LEU A 111 21.76 5.93 5.98
CA LEU A 111 22.56 4.71 6.10
C LEU A 111 24.08 4.98 6.16
N GLU A 112 24.55 6.19 5.86
CA GLU A 112 25.98 6.52 5.89
C GLU A 112 26.50 6.94 7.28
N SER A 113 25.61 7.08 8.28
CA SER A 113 25.97 7.53 9.64
C SER A 113 26.07 6.41 10.68
N GLU A 114 25.75 5.17 10.33
CA GLU A 114 26.12 4.02 11.16
C GLU A 114 27.49 3.51 10.73
N ALA A 115 28.45 3.52 11.65
CA ALA A 115 29.80 3.06 11.43
C ALA A 115 29.78 1.63 10.87
N ASN A 116 30.06 1.51 9.57
CA ASN A 116 30.23 0.24 8.86
C ASN A 116 31.28 -0.63 9.57
N THR A 117 30.84 -1.55 10.42
CA THR A 117 31.57 -2.81 10.57
C THR A 117 31.52 -3.49 9.20
N SER A 118 32.64 -3.40 8.49
CA SER A 118 32.94 -4.09 7.24
C SER A 118 32.59 -5.58 7.34
N LEU A 119 31.35 -5.91 7.00
CA LEU A 119 30.94 -7.24 6.57
C LEU A 119 30.86 -7.14 5.05
N GLY A 120 31.75 -7.86 4.37
CA GLY A 120 31.77 -7.90 2.91
C GLY A 120 30.41 -8.29 2.32
N PRO A 121 30.21 -8.06 1.02
CA PRO A 121 28.93 -8.34 0.37
C PRO A 121 28.49 -9.78 0.62
N SER A 122 27.24 -9.95 1.05
CA SER A 122 26.60 -11.26 1.21
C SER A 122 26.74 -12.07 -0.08
N LEU A 123 26.97 -13.39 0.03
CA LEU A 123 27.05 -14.33 -1.10
C LEU A 123 25.85 -14.16 -2.06
N PHE A 124 24.66 -13.92 -1.51
CA PHE A 124 23.46 -13.64 -2.29
C PHE A 124 23.61 -12.40 -3.19
N PHE A 125 24.21 -11.33 -2.66
CA PHE A 125 24.41 -10.09 -3.40
C PHE A 125 25.44 -10.25 -4.52
N LEU A 126 26.49 -11.04 -4.29
CA LEU A 126 27.48 -11.37 -5.31
C LEU A 126 26.87 -12.17 -6.46
N GLU A 127 26.07 -13.20 -6.13
CA GLU A 127 25.35 -14.01 -7.13
C GLU A 127 24.35 -13.16 -7.93
N LEU A 128 23.63 -12.26 -7.25
CA LEU A 128 22.69 -11.34 -7.90
C LEU A 128 23.41 -10.40 -8.87
N GLN A 129 24.54 -9.83 -8.45
CA GLN A 129 25.33 -8.92 -9.28
C GLN A 129 25.88 -9.65 -10.53
N GLU A 130 26.34 -10.89 -10.38
CA GLU A 130 26.79 -11.71 -11.51
C GLU A 130 25.64 -12.06 -12.46
N ALA A 131 24.46 -12.39 -11.94
CA ALA A 131 23.27 -12.69 -12.75
C ALA A 131 22.79 -11.47 -13.55
N VAL A 132 22.83 -10.29 -12.94
CA VAL A 132 22.51 -9.01 -13.59
C VAL A 132 23.53 -8.69 -14.69
N ALA A 133 24.83 -8.84 -14.42
CA ALA A 133 25.89 -8.61 -15.40
C ALA A 133 25.75 -9.54 -16.62
N LYS A 134 25.52 -10.84 -16.39
CA LYS A 134 25.27 -11.82 -17.46
C LYS A 134 24.02 -11.52 -18.29
N ARG A 135 23.00 -10.90 -17.69
CA ARG A 135 21.81 -10.46 -18.44
C ARG A 135 22.11 -9.24 -19.30
N ALA A 136 22.80 -8.24 -18.76
CA ALA A 136 23.17 -7.04 -19.50
C ALA A 136 24.05 -7.38 -20.72
N GLN A 137 25.02 -8.29 -20.54
CA GLN A 137 25.88 -8.74 -21.62
C GLN A 137 25.11 -9.43 -22.74
N ARG A 138 24.17 -10.33 -22.42
CA ARG A 138 23.30 -10.98 -23.42
C ARG A 138 22.43 -10.00 -24.20
N MET A 139 21.98 -8.91 -23.56
CA MET A 139 21.21 -7.87 -24.26
C MET A 139 22.09 -7.06 -25.20
N ALA A 140 23.31 -6.70 -24.79
CA ALA A 140 24.28 -6.00 -25.64
C ALA A 140 24.73 -6.85 -26.84
N GLU A 141 24.98 -8.15 -26.65
CA GLU A 141 25.34 -9.06 -27.73
C GLU A 141 24.20 -9.23 -28.75
N LYS A 142 22.94 -9.27 -28.28
CA LYS A 142 21.76 -9.37 -29.15
C LYS A 142 21.56 -8.12 -30.02
N GLU A 143 21.97 -6.94 -29.56
CA GLU A 143 21.92 -5.70 -30.34
C GLU A 143 23.04 -5.62 -31.40
N SER A 144 24.20 -6.25 -31.14
CA SER A 144 25.35 -6.26 -32.06
C SER A 144 25.24 -7.23 -33.24
N GLY A 145 24.28 -8.17 -33.23
CA GLY A 145 24.13 -9.23 -34.23
C GLY A 145 23.35 -8.86 -35.51
N THR A 146 22.90 -7.61 -35.66
CA THR A 146 22.04 -7.18 -36.79
C THR A 146 22.78 -6.37 -37.85
N TRP A 147 24.03 -6.72 -38.21
CA TRP A 147 24.71 -6.20 -39.41
C TRP A 147 25.51 -7.30 -40.12
N GLY A 148 24.80 -8.20 -40.78
CA GLY A 148 25.34 -9.11 -41.79
C GLY A 148 24.42 -9.13 -43.02
N LYS A 149 24.84 -8.45 -44.10
CA LYS A 149 24.17 -8.39 -45.42
C LYS A 149 23.84 -9.79 -46.00
N PRO A 150 22.85 -9.87 -46.91
CA PRO A 150 23.14 -10.04 -48.35
C PRO A 150 22.15 -9.23 -49.24
N GLU A 151 22.30 -8.94 -50.52
CA GLU A 151 23.28 -9.17 -51.59
C GLU A 151 22.97 -8.11 -52.67
N LEU A 152 23.98 -7.68 -53.44
CA LEU A 152 23.83 -6.78 -54.59
C LEU A 152 23.31 -7.59 -55.79
N GLY A 153 22.25 -7.08 -56.42
CA GLY A 153 21.93 -7.36 -57.83
C GLY A 153 22.61 -6.36 -58.75
#